data_AF-A0A1F9CZD0-F1
#
_entry.id   AF-A0A1F9CZD0-F1
#
_cell.length_a   1.000
_cell.length_b   1.000
_cell.length_c   1.000
_cell.angle_alpha   90.00
_cell.angle_beta   90.00
_cell.angle_gamma   90.00
#
_symmetry.space_group_name_H-M   'P 1'
#
loop_
_entity.id
_entity.type
_entity.pdbx_description
1 polymer ?
#
loop_
_entity_poly.entity_id
_entity_poly.type
_entity_poly.pdbx_seq_one_letter_code
_entity_poly.pdbx_strand_id
1 'polypeptide(L)'
;MSELLRENAQWRKAKTPIIAKYVDEHAKLFSEVAGRGFLRLPGFVYDIENGIELSAKMMLSELNIKILTETIDRELKQTGIDYDMTYKTALLQWEIDKQVLLNAWEVEYSGIKISSAREEEILNRLEVEVGKRGTYLIEQKTIIELDVEALRTQLATLEGSTAPYEVQLANEKLLTAQKKLEIIPILQAIVAKEQELLIAEQGKAAAYTDLMAAEQEVVTKKQTLVPVIAELTDVSEQYTGEFAQQIILEGQIADEKVAQAEISKDNAEERNRTAAKEIERETILLEVDDKKKELSDAKNTNEDTLLNKDIANIHELENVETAANAVILNDEIAKQTYVLDKKRTTINYDNATKVETSTRLSDSEKSKIASIANSEADEIRQKATIDAVSKITAQLTHLIG
;
A
#
# COMPACT_ATOMS: atom_id res chain seq x y z
N MET A 1 30.69 21.30 -1.23
CA MET A 1 29.23 21.19 -1.46
C MET A 1 28.68 20.68 -0.14
N SER A 2 27.70 21.35 0.51
CA SER A 2 27.19 20.82 1.79
C SER A 2 26.59 19.43 1.56
N GLU A 3 26.75 18.49 2.50
CA GLU A 3 26.23 17.11 2.36
C GLU A 3 24.71 17.10 2.11
N LEU A 4 24.02 18.04 2.76
CA LEU A 4 22.59 18.31 2.54
C LEU A 4 22.24 18.67 1.07
N LEU A 5 23.14 19.33 0.33
CA LEU A 5 22.94 19.62 -1.11
C LEU A 5 23.15 18.38 -1.98
N ARG A 6 23.99 17.43 -1.54
CA ARG A 6 24.30 16.19 -2.27
C ARG A 6 23.20 15.15 -2.11
N GLU A 7 22.67 14.98 -0.91
CA GLU A 7 21.49 14.13 -0.65
C GLU A 7 20.27 14.61 -1.42
N ASN A 8 20.00 15.92 -1.37
CA ASN A 8 18.92 16.52 -2.14
C ASN A 8 19.08 16.32 -3.65
N ALA A 9 20.32 16.34 -4.16
CA ALA A 9 20.60 16.06 -5.56
C ALA A 9 20.39 14.57 -5.92
N GLN A 10 20.84 13.63 -5.08
CA GLN A 10 20.61 12.19 -5.27
C GLN A 10 19.13 11.85 -5.24
N TRP A 11 18.38 12.37 -4.26
CA TRP A 11 16.93 12.19 -4.16
C TRP A 11 16.21 12.74 -5.40
N ARG A 12 16.53 13.96 -5.82
CA ARG A 12 15.91 14.56 -7.02
C ARG A 12 16.19 13.75 -8.29
N LYS A 13 17.39 13.22 -8.45
CA LYS A 13 17.76 12.40 -9.62
C LYS A 13 17.05 11.05 -9.60
N ALA A 14 17.00 10.38 -8.44
CA ALA A 14 16.48 9.03 -8.32
C ALA A 14 14.94 8.95 -8.18
N LYS A 15 14.27 9.99 -7.67
CA LYS A 15 12.79 10.03 -7.61
C LYS A 15 12.14 10.14 -8.99
N THR A 16 12.82 10.76 -9.94
CA THR A 16 12.28 11.08 -11.27
C THR A 16 11.80 9.83 -12.03
N PRO A 17 12.59 8.74 -12.16
CA PRO A 17 12.10 7.52 -12.81
C PRO A 17 10.95 6.83 -12.07
N ILE A 18 10.88 6.94 -10.74
CA ILE A 18 9.78 6.35 -9.94
C ILE A 18 8.47 7.10 -10.22
N ILE A 19 8.52 8.43 -10.25
CA ILE A 19 7.36 9.27 -10.59
C ILE A 19 6.96 9.07 -12.05
N ALA A 20 7.91 8.95 -12.98
CA ALA A 20 7.61 8.68 -14.38
C ALA A 20 6.88 7.33 -14.56
N LYS A 21 7.34 6.29 -13.86
CA LYS A 21 6.68 4.98 -13.86
C LYS A 21 5.26 5.05 -13.29
N TYR A 22 5.06 5.75 -12.17
CA TYR A 22 3.73 5.98 -11.59
C TYR A 22 2.77 6.66 -12.59
N VAL A 23 3.24 7.72 -13.26
CA VAL A 23 2.44 8.44 -14.28
C VAL A 23 2.12 7.54 -15.47
N ASP A 24 3.09 6.75 -15.96
CA ASP A 24 2.88 5.82 -17.07
C ASP A 24 1.89 4.70 -16.73
N GLU A 25 1.95 4.15 -15.51
CA GLU A 25 1.03 3.10 -15.04
C GLU A 25 -0.40 3.63 -14.89
N HIS A 26 -0.58 4.84 -14.35
CA HIS A 26 -1.87 5.51 -14.34
C HIS A 26 -2.40 5.77 -15.76
N ALA A 27 -1.55 6.29 -16.66
CA ALA A 27 -1.94 6.57 -18.04
C ALA A 27 -2.39 5.30 -18.78
N LYS A 28 -1.70 4.17 -18.57
CA LYS A 28 -2.09 2.86 -19.11
C LYS A 28 -3.44 2.39 -18.56
N LEU A 29 -3.64 2.47 -17.25
CA LEU A 29 -4.91 2.10 -16.61
C LEU A 29 -6.08 2.90 -17.20
N PHE A 30 -5.95 4.22 -17.27
CA PHE A 30 -7.00 5.07 -17.85
C PHE A 30 -7.21 4.82 -19.35
N SER A 31 -6.14 4.55 -20.10
CA SER A 31 -6.24 4.19 -21.52
C SER A 31 -6.96 2.85 -21.74
N GLU A 32 -6.76 1.86 -20.86
CA GLU A 32 -7.48 0.59 -20.92
C GLU A 32 -8.97 0.74 -20.58
N VAL A 33 -9.28 1.55 -19.56
CA VAL A 33 -10.67 1.86 -19.19
C VAL A 33 -11.39 2.57 -20.33
N ALA A 34 -10.74 3.55 -20.96
CA ALA A 34 -11.27 4.26 -22.12
C ALA A 34 -11.41 3.34 -23.35
N GLY A 35 -10.42 2.48 -23.61
CA GLY A 35 -10.42 1.53 -24.72
C GLY A 35 -11.54 0.47 -24.61
N ARG A 36 -12.01 0.18 -23.40
CA ARG A 36 -13.16 -0.69 -23.13
C ARG A 36 -14.52 0.03 -23.14
N GLY A 37 -14.55 1.34 -23.38
CA GLY A 37 -15.79 2.11 -23.56
C GLY A 37 -16.56 2.45 -22.27
N PHE A 38 -15.91 2.40 -21.11
CA PHE A 38 -16.57 2.75 -19.85
C PHE A 38 -16.82 4.28 -19.76
N LEU A 39 -18.09 4.67 -19.62
CA LEU A 39 -18.52 6.07 -19.42
C LEU A 39 -18.24 6.61 -18.00
N ARG A 40 -17.99 5.71 -17.04
CA ARG A 40 -17.67 6.00 -15.64
C ARG A 40 -16.60 5.04 -15.17
N LEU A 41 -15.75 5.47 -14.25
CA LEU A 41 -14.71 4.66 -13.62
C LEU A 41 -15.33 3.41 -12.94
N PRO A 42 -15.01 2.20 -13.42
CA PRO A 42 -15.44 0.96 -12.79
C PRO A 42 -14.82 0.79 -11.39
N GLY A 43 -15.52 0.09 -10.49
CA GLY A 43 -15.09 -0.09 -9.10
C GLY A 43 -13.70 -0.73 -8.95
N PHE A 44 -13.35 -1.70 -9.81
CA PHE A 44 -12.04 -2.37 -9.79
C PHE A 44 -10.86 -1.42 -10.09
N VAL A 45 -11.14 -0.28 -10.74
CA VAL A 45 -10.09 0.70 -11.08
C VAL A 45 -9.56 1.37 -9.82
N TYR A 46 -10.40 1.61 -8.82
CA TYR A 46 -9.96 2.17 -7.53
C TYR A 46 -8.95 1.26 -6.82
N ASP A 47 -9.13 -0.06 -6.90
CA ASP A 47 -8.21 -1.02 -6.28
C ASP A 47 -6.86 -1.06 -7.01
N ILE A 48 -6.88 -0.99 -8.35
CA ILE A 48 -5.65 -0.92 -9.16
C ILE A 48 -4.94 0.42 -8.95
N GLU A 49 -5.69 1.52 -8.88
CA GLU A 49 -5.16 2.86 -8.62
C GLU A 49 -4.46 2.92 -7.26
N ASN A 50 -5.10 2.41 -6.22
CA ASN A 50 -4.51 2.28 -4.88
C ASN A 50 -3.26 1.40 -4.90
N GLY A 51 -3.24 0.33 -5.71
CA GLY A 51 -2.07 -0.54 -5.88
C GLY A 51 -0.89 0.19 -6.54
N ILE A 52 -1.14 0.97 -7.58
CA ILE A 52 -0.13 1.80 -8.27
C ILE A 52 0.40 2.88 -7.32
N GLU A 53 -0.49 3.56 -6.59
CA GLU A 53 -0.10 4.58 -5.60
C GLU A 53 0.73 3.98 -4.46
N LEU A 54 0.32 2.83 -3.91
CA LEU A 54 1.05 2.13 -2.87
C LEU A 54 2.44 1.70 -3.36
N SER A 55 2.53 1.14 -4.56
CA SER A 55 3.81 0.73 -5.15
C SER A 55 4.77 1.92 -5.31
N ALA A 56 4.28 3.06 -5.80
CA ALA A 56 5.07 4.28 -5.94
C ALA A 56 5.54 4.83 -4.58
N LYS A 57 4.67 4.83 -3.57
CA LYS A 57 5.03 5.24 -2.19
C LYS A 57 6.08 4.32 -1.57
N MET A 58 5.97 3.01 -1.78
CA MET A 58 6.96 2.03 -1.31
C MET A 58 8.32 2.26 -1.96
N MET A 59 8.36 2.40 -3.30
CA MET A 59 9.60 2.68 -4.03
C MET A 59 10.26 4.00 -3.60
N LEU A 60 9.47 5.05 -3.33
CA LEU A 60 9.98 6.31 -2.79
C LEU A 60 10.52 6.16 -1.36
N SER A 61 9.86 5.37 -0.52
CA SER A 61 10.31 5.08 0.85
C SER A 61 11.62 4.30 0.85
N GLU A 62 11.74 3.25 0.04
CA GLU A 62 12.96 2.46 -0.14
C GLU A 62 14.12 3.31 -0.64
N LEU A 63 13.87 4.20 -1.61
CA LEU A 63 14.86 5.14 -2.09
C LEU A 63 15.36 6.06 -0.96
N ASN A 64 14.45 6.52 -0.10
CA ASN A 64 14.78 7.42 1.00
C ASN A 64 15.64 6.72 2.05
N ILE A 65 15.26 5.49 2.41
CA ILE A 65 16.03 4.62 3.32
C ILE A 65 17.42 4.37 2.74
N LYS A 66 17.52 4.00 1.46
CA LYS A 66 18.81 3.74 0.81
C LYS A 66 19.75 4.95 0.85
N ILE A 67 19.24 6.14 0.54
CA ILE A 67 20.04 7.38 0.57
C ILE A 67 20.47 7.69 2.01
N LEU A 68 19.60 7.49 3.00
CA LEU A 68 19.93 7.65 4.42
C LEU A 68 21.02 6.67 4.86
N THR A 69 20.88 5.38 4.56
CA THR A 69 21.88 4.34 4.90
C THR A 69 23.22 4.64 4.22
N GLU A 70 23.24 4.97 2.93
CA GLU A 70 24.46 5.34 2.21
C GLU A 70 25.10 6.66 2.70
N THR A 71 24.33 7.49 3.41
CA THR A 71 24.82 8.72 4.04
C THR A 71 25.41 8.39 5.40
N ILE A 72 24.70 7.64 6.24
CA ILE A 72 25.18 7.12 7.53
C ILE A 72 26.50 6.35 7.34
N ASP A 73 26.56 5.39 6.41
CA ASP A 73 27.77 4.60 6.13
C ASP A 73 28.96 5.45 5.68
N ARG A 74 28.69 6.56 5.00
CA ARG A 74 29.71 7.47 4.47
C ARG A 74 30.17 8.46 5.54
N GLU A 75 29.27 8.95 6.37
CA GLU A 75 29.61 9.72 7.57
C GLU A 75 30.48 8.88 8.50
N LEU A 76 30.07 7.63 8.78
CA LEU A 76 30.87 6.67 9.56
C LEU A 76 32.26 6.43 8.95
N LYS A 77 32.36 6.30 7.62
CA LYS A 77 33.66 6.14 6.92
C LYS A 77 34.49 7.42 6.84
N GLN A 78 33.88 8.60 6.69
CA GLN A 78 34.57 9.89 6.65
C GLN A 78 35.06 10.33 8.03
N THR A 79 34.35 9.93 9.10
CA THR A 79 34.84 10.10 10.46
C THR A 79 36.07 9.25 10.75
N GLY A 80 36.39 8.23 9.95
CA GLY A 80 37.71 7.59 9.90
C GLY A 80 38.21 6.97 11.21
N ILE A 81 37.33 6.70 12.18
CA ILE A 81 37.72 6.08 13.44
C ILE A 81 36.98 4.77 13.53
N ASP A 82 37.77 3.72 13.63
CA ASP A 82 37.52 2.52 14.42
C ASP A 82 37.18 2.97 15.86
N TYR A 83 35.98 3.55 16.02
CA TYR A 83 35.58 4.41 17.15
C TYR A 83 35.66 3.66 18.48
N ASP A 84 35.70 2.33 18.41
CA ASP A 84 35.79 1.49 19.58
C ASP A 84 37.25 1.31 20.04
N MET A 85 38.16 0.84 19.18
CA MET A 85 39.50 0.45 19.63
C MET A 85 40.45 1.62 19.90
N THR A 86 40.42 2.66 19.07
CA THR A 86 41.32 3.82 19.28
C THR A 86 40.87 4.65 20.47
N TYR A 87 39.55 4.83 20.64
CA TYR A 87 38.97 5.46 21.81
C TYR A 87 39.20 4.64 23.08
N LYS A 88 38.95 3.31 23.06
CA LYS A 88 39.22 2.43 24.21
C LYS A 88 40.68 2.43 24.61
N THR A 89 41.60 2.42 23.63
CA THR A 89 43.06 2.49 23.92
C THR A 89 43.43 3.86 24.51
N ALA A 90 42.90 4.95 23.96
CA ALA A 90 43.14 6.29 24.50
C ALA A 90 42.51 6.50 25.88
N LEU A 91 41.33 5.94 26.14
CA LEU A 91 40.64 5.98 27.43
C LEU A 91 41.38 5.16 28.48
N LEU A 92 41.84 3.95 28.13
CA LEU A 92 42.65 3.10 29.01
C LEU A 92 43.98 3.79 29.34
N GLN A 93 44.65 4.36 28.35
CA GLN A 93 45.89 5.10 28.56
C GLN A 93 45.66 6.34 29.43
N TRP A 94 44.55 7.07 29.20
CA TRP A 94 44.17 8.21 30.03
C TRP A 94 43.89 7.80 31.48
N GLU A 95 43.19 6.69 31.71
CA GLU A 95 42.92 6.20 33.07
C GLU A 95 44.22 5.74 33.76
N ILE A 96 45.14 5.08 33.03
CA ILE A 96 46.47 4.72 33.55
C ILE A 96 47.27 5.98 33.93
N ASP A 97 47.38 6.96 33.03
CA ASP A 97 48.12 8.20 33.27
C ASP A 97 47.54 8.98 34.45
N LYS A 98 46.21 9.00 34.57
CA LYS A 98 45.48 9.58 35.70
C LYS A 98 45.79 8.88 37.01
N GLN A 99 45.82 7.55 37.06
CA GLN A 99 46.19 6.81 38.29
C GLN A 99 47.65 7.04 38.68
N VAL A 100 48.56 7.13 37.72
CA VAL A 100 49.98 7.48 37.97
C VAL A 100 50.09 8.88 38.58
N LEU A 101 49.37 9.87 38.02
CA LEU A 101 49.31 11.23 38.55
C LEU A 101 48.71 11.29 39.95
N LEU A 102 47.62 10.54 40.22
CA LEU A 102 47.00 10.48 41.54
C LEU A 102 47.94 9.87 42.59
N ASN A 103 48.64 8.78 42.25
CA ASN A 103 49.62 8.15 43.14
C ASN A 103 50.83 9.06 43.40
N ALA A 104 51.37 9.71 42.37
CA ALA A 104 52.48 10.65 42.51
C ALA A 104 52.08 11.83 43.42
N TRP A 105 50.87 12.36 43.24
CA TRP A 105 50.34 13.42 44.08
C TRP A 105 50.12 12.93 45.52
N GLU A 106 49.59 11.73 45.75
CA GLU A 106 49.42 11.19 47.11
C GLU A 106 50.77 11.05 47.84
N VAL A 107 51.82 10.63 47.12
CA VAL A 107 53.19 10.58 47.65
C VAL A 107 53.69 11.98 47.99
N GLU A 108 53.57 12.95 47.08
CA GLU A 108 53.99 14.34 47.34
C GLU A 108 53.21 14.96 48.52
N TYR A 109 51.90 14.75 48.58
CA TYR A 109 51.03 15.22 49.66
C TYR A 109 51.43 14.63 51.01
N SER A 110 51.75 13.32 51.05
CA SER A 110 52.26 12.68 52.27
C SER A 110 53.61 13.27 52.71
N GLY A 111 54.48 13.61 51.75
CA GLY A 111 55.75 14.29 52.01
C GLY A 111 55.56 15.69 52.60
N ILE A 112 54.64 16.48 52.02
CA ILE A 112 54.28 17.81 52.53
C ILE A 112 53.72 17.72 53.94
N LYS A 113 52.87 16.72 54.23
CA LYS A 113 52.33 16.49 55.58
C LYS A 113 53.41 16.25 56.62
N ILE A 114 54.39 15.42 56.29
CA ILE A 114 55.52 15.11 57.19
C ILE A 114 56.43 16.33 57.36
N SER A 115 56.70 17.09 56.30
CA SER A 115 57.49 18.32 56.38
C SER A 115 56.81 19.37 57.25
N SER A 116 55.52 19.61 57.02
CA SER A 116 54.70 20.56 57.78
C SER A 116 54.67 20.22 59.28
N ALA A 117 54.45 18.95 59.64
CA ALA A 117 54.48 18.52 61.04
C ALA A 117 55.87 18.72 61.72
N ARG A 118 56.97 18.54 60.97
CA ARG A 118 58.33 18.80 61.48
C ARG A 118 58.59 20.29 61.63
N GLU A 119 58.15 21.10 60.67
CA GLU A 119 58.27 22.56 60.71
C GLU A 119 57.48 23.14 61.89
N GLU A 120 56.28 22.63 62.17
CA GLU A 120 55.47 23.01 63.33
C GLU A 120 56.18 22.67 64.66
N GLU A 121 56.81 21.49 64.77
CA GLU A 121 57.60 21.12 65.95
C GLU A 121 58.79 22.07 66.16
N ILE A 122 59.50 22.42 65.08
CA ILE A 122 60.62 23.37 65.12
C ILE A 122 60.13 24.76 65.55
N LEU A 123 58.99 25.20 65.03
CA LEU A 123 58.40 26.49 65.35
C LEU A 123 58.01 26.58 66.83
N ASN A 124 57.38 25.54 67.37
CA ASN A 124 57.05 25.44 68.80
C ASN A 124 58.29 25.48 69.70
N ARG A 125 59.39 24.83 69.28
CA ARG A 125 60.67 24.90 70.01
C ARG A 125 61.26 26.30 69.98
N LEU A 126 61.21 26.97 68.82
CA LEU A 126 61.71 28.33 68.65
C LEU A 126 60.91 29.33 69.50
N GLU A 127 59.59 29.15 69.61
CA GLU A 127 58.72 30.00 70.45
C GLU A 127 59.14 29.97 71.91
N VAL A 128 59.36 28.76 72.44
CA VAL A 128 59.83 28.55 73.80
C VAL A 128 61.22 29.18 74.01
N GLU A 129 62.11 29.06 73.02
CA GLU A 129 63.46 29.63 73.11
C GLU A 129 63.45 31.16 73.10
N VAL A 130 62.72 31.78 72.18
CA VAL A 130 62.58 33.24 72.08
C VAL A 130 61.93 33.79 73.36
N GLY A 131 60.90 33.12 73.89
CA GLY A 131 60.28 33.46 75.17
C GLY A 131 61.28 33.44 76.33
N LYS A 132 62.10 32.37 76.44
CA LYS A 132 63.16 32.27 77.46
C LYS A 132 64.22 33.38 77.33
N ARG A 133 64.65 33.70 76.10
CA ARG A 133 65.62 34.79 75.85
C ARG A 133 65.03 36.14 76.28
N GLY A 134 63.76 36.40 75.97
CA GLY A 134 63.06 37.61 76.41
C GLY A 134 63.03 37.77 77.94
N THR A 135 62.62 36.73 78.66
CA THR A 135 62.61 36.72 80.12
C THR A 135 64.01 36.93 80.70
N TYR A 136 65.01 36.22 80.18
CA TYR A 136 66.40 36.35 80.62
C TYR A 136 66.95 37.77 80.42
N LEU A 137 66.63 38.44 79.31
CA LEU A 137 67.05 39.82 79.08
C LEU A 137 66.43 40.80 80.08
N ILE A 138 65.17 40.58 80.48
CA ILE A 138 64.51 41.40 81.52
C ILE A 138 65.18 41.20 82.87
N GLU A 139 65.49 39.96 83.24
CA GLU A 139 66.21 39.63 84.48
C GLU A 139 67.61 40.25 84.49
N GLN A 140 68.39 40.08 83.42
CA GLN A 140 69.73 40.65 83.29
C GLN A 140 69.72 42.18 83.33
N LYS A 141 68.73 42.82 82.69
CA LYS A 141 68.54 44.27 82.77
C LYS A 141 68.39 44.72 84.22
N THR A 142 67.51 44.06 84.95
CA THR A 142 67.23 44.39 86.36
C THR A 142 68.49 44.21 87.22
N ILE A 143 69.23 43.12 87.03
CA ILE A 143 70.50 42.88 87.74
C ILE A 143 71.52 43.97 87.44
N ILE A 144 71.71 44.32 86.17
CA ILE A 144 72.70 45.33 85.77
C ILE A 144 72.29 46.72 86.25
N GLU A 145 71.00 47.07 86.25
CA GLU A 145 70.49 48.34 86.83
C GLU A 145 70.81 48.43 88.32
N LEU A 146 70.61 47.34 89.08
CA LEU A 146 70.99 47.28 90.49
C LEU A 146 72.51 47.40 90.69
N ASP A 147 73.31 46.72 89.86
CA ASP A 147 74.78 46.81 89.90
C ASP A 147 75.28 48.24 89.60
N VAL A 148 74.67 48.93 88.63
CA VAL A 148 74.98 50.33 88.31
C VAL A 148 74.72 51.23 89.50
N GLU A 149 73.57 51.06 90.16
CA GLU A 149 73.21 51.88 91.33
C GLU A 149 74.13 51.59 92.54
N ALA A 150 74.48 50.33 92.75
CA ALA A 150 75.45 49.93 93.76
C ALA A 150 76.86 50.52 93.49
N LEU A 151 77.33 50.45 92.24
CA LEU A 151 78.64 51.01 91.83
C LEU A 151 78.67 52.53 91.95
N ARG A 152 77.57 53.24 91.64
CA ARG A 152 77.44 54.69 91.87
C ARG A 152 77.54 55.03 93.35
N THR A 153 76.86 54.26 94.20
CA THR A 153 76.93 54.44 95.66
C THR A 153 78.36 54.20 96.18
N GLN A 154 79.04 53.17 95.68
CA GLN A 154 80.43 52.88 96.03
C GLN A 154 81.38 54.02 95.61
N LEU A 155 81.25 54.54 94.38
CA LEU A 155 82.05 55.68 93.92
C LEU A 155 81.86 56.91 94.82
N ALA A 156 80.62 57.23 95.21
CA ALA A 156 80.34 58.33 96.13
C ALA A 156 81.01 58.15 97.51
N THR A 157 81.17 56.90 97.98
CA THR A 157 81.89 56.62 99.24
C THR A 157 83.42 56.67 99.09
N LEU A 158 83.95 56.37 97.91
CA LEU A 158 85.40 56.33 97.62
C LEU A 158 86.01 57.72 97.34
N GLU A 159 85.20 58.74 97.08
CA GLU A 159 85.68 60.12 96.81
C GLU A 159 86.31 60.83 98.03
N GLY A 160 86.38 60.19 99.20
CA GLY A 160 86.84 60.80 100.46
C GLY A 160 88.24 60.42 100.97
N SER A 161 88.78 59.21 100.73
CA SER A 161 90.11 58.84 101.29
C SER A 161 90.82 57.63 100.66
N THR A 162 90.50 57.26 99.41
CA THR A 162 90.96 55.97 98.81
C THR A 162 91.93 56.15 97.65
N ALA A 163 92.69 55.08 97.33
CA ALA A 163 93.78 55.14 96.36
C ALA A 163 93.25 55.33 94.92
N PRO A 164 93.96 56.09 94.04
CA PRO A 164 93.48 56.40 92.69
C PRO A 164 93.07 55.18 91.83
N TYR A 165 93.73 54.04 92.04
CA TYR A 165 93.44 52.79 91.31
C TYR A 165 92.07 52.20 91.64
N GLU A 166 91.57 52.34 92.87
CA GLU A 166 90.28 51.80 93.27
C GLU A 166 89.13 52.59 92.64
N VAL A 167 89.29 53.92 92.56
CA VAL A 167 88.37 54.81 91.84
C VAL A 167 88.37 54.51 90.34
N GLN A 168 89.55 54.29 89.74
CA GLN A 168 89.66 53.93 88.32
C GLN A 168 88.96 52.59 88.02
N LEU A 169 89.19 51.55 88.83
CA LEU A 169 88.55 50.25 88.65
C LEU A 169 87.02 50.32 88.79
N ALA A 170 86.51 51.09 89.76
CA ALA A 170 85.07 51.28 89.94
C ALA A 170 84.43 52.02 88.76
N ASN A 171 85.10 53.04 88.20
CA ASN A 171 84.65 53.74 87.00
C ASN A 171 84.62 52.84 85.76
N GLU A 172 85.64 52.00 85.54
CA GLU A 172 85.66 51.06 84.41
C GLU A 172 84.54 50.00 84.53
N LYS A 173 84.24 49.52 85.75
CA LYS A 173 83.11 48.63 86.02
C LYS A 173 81.77 49.31 85.74
N LEU A 174 81.61 50.56 86.16
CA LEU A 174 80.41 51.36 85.89
C LEU A 174 80.21 51.57 84.38
N LEU A 175 81.25 51.96 83.66
CA LEU A 175 81.21 52.13 82.21
C LEU A 175 80.84 50.81 81.50
N THR A 176 81.39 49.69 81.95
CA THR A 176 81.04 48.36 81.40
C THR A 176 79.57 48.04 81.63
N ALA A 177 79.05 48.30 82.83
CA ALA A 177 77.65 48.05 83.17
C ALA A 177 76.70 48.98 82.37
N GLN A 178 77.07 50.26 82.19
CA GLN A 178 76.34 51.20 81.32
C GLN A 178 76.31 50.74 79.86
N LYS A 179 77.45 50.32 79.30
CA LYS A 179 77.50 49.76 77.93
C LYS A 179 76.64 48.51 77.79
N LYS A 180 76.57 47.65 78.82
CA LYS A 180 75.64 46.51 78.81
C LYS A 180 74.17 46.97 78.81
N LEU A 181 73.82 48.00 79.59
CA LEU A 181 72.46 48.58 79.57
C LEU A 181 72.10 49.22 78.24
N GLU A 182 73.06 49.82 77.51
CA GLU A 182 72.83 50.38 76.17
C GLU A 182 72.52 49.30 75.13
N ILE A 183 73.12 48.10 75.26
CA ILE A 183 72.91 46.98 74.33
C ILE A 183 71.57 46.28 74.58
N ILE A 184 71.07 46.24 75.82
CA ILE A 184 69.84 45.51 76.18
C ILE A 184 68.61 45.94 75.35
N PRO A 185 68.31 47.24 75.16
CA PRO A 185 67.21 47.68 74.30
C PRO A 185 67.32 47.18 72.86
N ILE A 186 68.54 47.07 72.32
CA ILE A 186 68.78 46.54 70.97
C ILE A 186 68.43 45.04 70.95
N LEU A 187 68.86 44.27 71.95
CA LEU A 187 68.53 42.85 72.07
C LEU A 187 67.03 42.63 72.30
N GLN A 188 66.36 43.48 73.08
CA GLN A 188 64.91 43.44 73.26
C GLN A 188 64.16 43.72 71.95
N ALA A 189 64.64 44.68 71.13
CA ALA A 189 64.07 44.94 69.80
C ALA A 189 64.26 43.76 68.83
N ILE A 190 65.40 43.07 68.88
CA ILE A 190 65.65 41.85 68.11
C ILE A 190 64.66 40.75 68.52
N VAL A 191 64.52 40.48 69.82
CA VAL A 191 63.56 39.48 70.34
C VAL A 191 62.12 39.81 69.94
N ALA A 192 61.72 41.09 69.98
CA ALA A 192 60.40 41.50 69.51
C ALA A 192 60.19 41.21 68.02
N LYS A 193 61.22 41.42 67.17
CA LYS A 193 61.17 41.06 65.75
C LYS A 193 61.16 39.55 65.51
N GLU A 194 61.88 38.77 66.31
CA GLU A 194 61.80 37.31 66.28
C GLU A 194 60.39 36.82 66.63
N GLN A 195 59.70 37.45 67.59
CA GLN A 195 58.30 37.15 67.93
C GLN A 195 57.32 37.49 66.80
N GLU A 196 57.47 38.66 66.17
CA GLU A 196 56.65 39.03 65.00
C GLU A 196 56.80 38.02 63.85
N LEU A 197 58.03 37.60 63.56
CA LEU A 197 58.31 36.59 62.52
C LEU A 197 57.69 35.24 62.88
N LEU A 198 57.75 34.85 64.15
CA LEU A 198 57.18 33.59 64.61
C LEU A 198 55.66 33.55 64.45
N ILE A 199 54.96 34.64 64.76
CA ILE A 199 53.51 34.77 64.53
C ILE A 199 53.18 34.65 63.04
N ALA A 200 53.98 35.27 62.16
CA ALA A 200 53.78 35.18 60.72
C ALA A 200 53.97 33.74 60.19
N GLU A 201 55.01 33.03 60.66
CA GLU A 201 55.23 31.62 60.29
C GLU A 201 54.15 30.70 60.88
N GLN A 202 53.62 30.96 62.08
CA GLN A 202 52.46 30.24 62.63
C GLN A 202 51.22 30.43 61.76
N GLY A 203 50.96 31.68 61.31
CA GLY A 203 49.85 31.97 60.40
C GLY A 203 49.99 31.26 59.05
N LYS A 204 51.21 31.16 58.52
CA LYS A 204 51.50 30.41 57.29
C LYS A 204 51.30 28.91 57.48
N ALA A 205 51.75 28.35 58.60
CA ALA A 205 51.55 26.93 58.92
C ALA A 205 50.04 26.58 58.97
N ALA A 206 49.23 27.41 59.63
CA ALA A 206 47.78 27.23 59.68
C ALA A 206 47.13 27.26 58.28
N ALA A 207 47.54 28.21 57.42
CA ALA A 207 47.05 28.28 56.04
C ALA A 207 47.42 27.04 55.20
N TYR A 208 48.60 26.44 55.43
CA TYR A 208 48.96 25.17 54.79
C TYR A 208 48.10 24.02 55.29
N THR A 209 47.76 23.96 56.58
CA THR A 209 46.82 22.96 57.11
C THR A 209 45.44 23.06 56.46
N ASP A 210 44.92 24.28 56.29
CA ASP A 210 43.64 24.52 55.62
C ASP A 210 43.68 24.12 54.13
N LEU A 211 44.76 24.47 53.43
CA LEU A 211 44.98 24.08 52.03
C LEU A 211 45.00 22.55 51.90
N MET A 212 45.72 21.86 52.78
CA MET A 212 45.80 20.41 52.80
C MET A 212 44.43 19.76 53.03
N ALA A 213 43.63 20.30 53.95
CA ALA A 213 42.26 19.82 54.19
C ALA A 213 41.37 19.98 52.96
N ALA A 214 41.44 21.13 52.27
CA ALA A 214 40.70 21.37 51.04
C ALA A 214 41.14 20.44 49.90
N GLU A 215 42.44 20.19 49.75
CA GLU A 215 42.96 19.24 48.75
C GLU A 215 42.49 17.81 49.02
N GLN A 216 42.49 17.38 50.29
CA GLN A 216 41.96 16.07 50.68
C GLN A 216 40.49 15.91 50.29
N GLU A 217 39.68 16.95 50.48
CA GLU A 217 38.27 16.94 50.07
C GLU A 217 38.12 16.78 48.55
N VAL A 218 38.97 17.43 47.76
CA VAL A 218 39.00 17.28 46.29
C VAL A 218 39.38 15.86 45.89
N VAL A 219 40.40 15.26 46.53
CA VAL A 219 40.80 13.87 46.27
C VAL A 219 39.66 12.91 46.59
N THR A 220 39.01 13.06 47.74
CA THR A 220 37.85 12.22 48.12
C THR A 220 36.70 12.37 47.12
N LYS A 221 36.34 13.59 46.73
CA LYS A 221 35.30 13.84 45.71
C LYS A 221 35.65 13.18 44.37
N LYS A 222 36.92 13.25 43.93
CA LYS A 222 37.38 12.56 42.71
C LYS A 222 37.24 11.04 42.84
N GLN A 223 37.66 10.46 43.96
CA GLN A 223 37.51 9.01 44.22
C GLN A 223 36.05 8.56 44.20
N THR A 224 35.11 9.38 44.69
CA THR A 224 33.67 9.07 44.61
C THR A 224 33.08 9.15 43.20
N LEU A 225 33.69 9.93 42.29
CA LEU A 225 33.22 10.05 40.90
C LEU A 225 33.69 8.89 40.01
N VAL A 226 34.83 8.27 40.32
CA VAL A 226 35.36 7.11 39.55
C VAL A 226 34.32 5.99 39.38
N PRO A 227 33.66 5.46 40.43
CA PRO A 227 32.67 4.40 40.26
C PRO A 227 31.44 4.85 39.47
N VAL A 228 31.01 6.11 39.60
CA VAL A 228 29.87 6.65 38.84
C VAL A 228 30.18 6.71 37.34
N ILE A 229 31.41 7.07 36.97
CA ILE A 229 31.86 7.09 35.57
C ILE A 229 31.96 5.66 35.02
N ALA A 230 32.46 4.71 35.82
CA ALA A 230 32.51 3.30 35.43
C ALA A 230 31.09 2.74 35.18
N GLU A 231 30.13 2.99 36.08
CA GLU A 231 28.74 2.56 35.92
C GLU A 231 28.08 3.17 34.67
N LEU A 232 28.31 4.46 34.39
CA LEU A 232 27.84 5.09 33.15
C LEU A 232 28.45 4.46 31.90
N THR A 233 29.71 4.03 31.97
CA THR A 233 30.39 3.34 30.87
C THR A 233 29.76 1.97 30.62
N ASP A 234 29.52 1.18 31.68
CA ASP A 234 28.88 -0.13 31.59
C ASP A 234 27.45 -0.04 31.00
N VAL A 235 26.66 0.95 31.45
CA VAL A 235 25.32 1.23 30.92
C VAL A 235 25.38 1.56 29.43
N SER A 236 26.36 2.36 29.00
CA SER A 236 26.56 2.69 27.59
C SER A 236 26.89 1.44 26.75
N GLU A 237 27.72 0.53 27.27
CA GLU A 237 28.03 -0.74 26.59
C GLU A 237 26.79 -1.61 26.42
N GLN A 238 25.96 -1.69 27.46
CA GLN A 238 24.70 -2.44 27.41
C GLN A 238 23.76 -1.90 26.33
N TYR A 239 23.53 -0.58 26.28
CA TYR A 239 22.69 0.03 25.25
C TYR A 239 23.25 -0.19 23.84
N THR A 240 24.57 -0.15 23.67
CA THR A 240 25.20 -0.40 22.37
C THR A 240 24.94 -1.85 21.90
N GLY A 241 25.02 -2.82 22.81
CA GLY A 241 24.66 -4.21 22.54
C GLY A 241 23.17 -4.40 22.19
N GLU A 242 22.27 -3.72 22.91
CA GLU A 242 20.82 -3.75 22.64
C GLU A 242 20.48 -3.15 21.27
N PHE A 243 21.10 -2.02 20.90
CA PHE A 243 20.92 -1.42 19.56
C PHE A 243 21.38 -2.36 18.44
N ALA A 244 22.51 -3.05 18.61
CA ALA A 244 22.98 -4.03 17.63
C ALA A 244 21.98 -5.18 17.43
N GLN A 245 21.36 -5.67 18.52
CA GLN A 245 20.30 -6.68 18.43
C GLN A 245 19.03 -6.15 17.77
N GLN A 246 18.65 -4.91 18.08
CA GLN A 246 17.47 -4.27 17.47
C GLN A 246 17.64 -4.12 15.95
N ILE A 247 18.81 -3.72 15.47
CA ILE A 247 19.10 -3.62 14.02
C ILE A 247 18.93 -4.99 13.33
N ILE A 248 19.40 -6.08 13.95
CA ILE A 248 19.24 -7.43 13.40
C ILE A 248 17.76 -7.82 13.32
N LEU A 249 16.99 -7.55 14.39
CA LEU A 249 15.55 -7.80 14.45
C LEU A 249 14.78 -7.00 13.40
N GLU A 250 15.10 -5.72 13.23
CA GLU A 250 14.49 -4.87 12.21
C GLU A 250 14.83 -5.37 10.79
N GLY A 251 16.05 -5.85 10.56
CA GLY A 251 16.44 -6.53 9.32
C GLY A 251 15.59 -7.78 9.04
N GLN A 252 15.41 -8.66 10.04
CA GLN A 252 14.57 -9.85 9.91
C GLN A 252 13.10 -9.51 9.63
N ILE A 253 12.56 -8.46 10.25
CA ILE A 253 11.20 -7.98 9.99
C ILE A 253 11.08 -7.44 8.56
N ALA A 254 12.09 -6.74 8.06
CA ALA A 254 12.11 -6.27 6.68
C ALA A 254 12.11 -7.43 5.68
N ASP A 255 12.95 -8.44 5.90
CA ASP A 255 13.03 -9.63 5.05
C ASP A 255 11.70 -10.40 5.02
N GLU A 256 11.07 -10.59 6.19
CA GLU A 256 9.75 -11.24 6.31
C GLU A 256 8.65 -10.46 5.55
N LYS A 257 8.68 -9.12 5.60
CA LYS A 257 7.73 -8.29 4.84
C LYS A 257 7.93 -8.41 3.33
N VAL A 258 9.17 -8.53 2.85
CA VAL A 258 9.46 -8.80 1.43
C VAL A 258 8.89 -10.15 1.03
N ALA A 259 9.13 -11.20 1.82
CA ALA A 259 8.58 -12.53 1.55
C ALA A 259 7.04 -12.54 1.51
N GLN A 260 6.37 -11.84 2.43
CA GLN A 260 4.91 -11.70 2.42
C GLN A 260 4.40 -10.94 1.18
N ALA A 261 5.13 -9.91 0.72
CA ALA A 261 4.79 -9.18 -0.49
C ALA A 261 4.93 -10.07 -1.75
N GLU A 262 5.96 -10.92 -1.82
CA GLU A 262 6.13 -11.90 -2.90
C GLU A 262 4.99 -12.92 -2.92
N ILE A 263 4.63 -13.49 -1.76
CA ILE A 263 3.49 -14.42 -1.67
C ILE A 263 2.18 -13.73 -2.10
N SER A 264 1.96 -12.48 -1.69
CA SER A 264 0.78 -11.72 -2.10
C SER A 264 0.75 -11.46 -3.60
N LYS A 265 1.91 -11.21 -4.22
CA LYS A 265 2.05 -11.04 -5.66
C LYS A 265 1.73 -12.34 -6.40
N ASP A 266 2.29 -13.47 -5.97
CA ASP A 266 2.04 -14.79 -6.57
C ASP A 266 0.55 -15.16 -6.49
N ASN A 267 -0.10 -14.91 -5.34
CA ASN A 267 -1.54 -15.11 -5.19
C ASN A 267 -2.37 -14.22 -6.13
N ALA A 268 -1.94 -12.97 -6.36
CA ALA A 268 -2.60 -12.08 -7.31
C ALA A 268 -2.41 -12.56 -8.76
N GLU A 269 -1.22 -13.03 -9.12
CA GLU A 269 -0.95 -13.63 -10.43
C GLU A 269 -1.82 -14.86 -10.69
N GLU A 270 -1.96 -15.76 -9.70
CA GLU A 270 -2.78 -16.96 -9.86
C GLU A 270 -4.28 -16.65 -9.93
N ARG A 271 -4.76 -15.62 -9.20
CA ARG A 271 -6.13 -15.11 -9.34
C ARG A 271 -6.36 -14.55 -10.74
N ASN A 272 -5.44 -13.75 -11.26
CA ASN A 272 -5.52 -13.21 -12.62
C ASN A 272 -5.52 -14.33 -13.66
N ARG A 273 -4.71 -15.37 -13.48
CA ARG A 273 -4.67 -16.53 -14.36
C ARG A 273 -5.98 -17.32 -14.35
N THR A 274 -6.60 -17.46 -13.18
CA THR A 274 -7.91 -18.10 -13.02
C THR A 274 -9.01 -17.29 -13.70
N ALA A 275 -9.06 -15.97 -13.46
CA ALA A 275 -10.00 -15.07 -14.11
C ALA A 275 -9.87 -15.09 -15.63
N ALA A 276 -8.65 -15.13 -16.17
CA ALA A 276 -8.41 -15.24 -17.61
C ALA A 276 -9.01 -16.53 -18.20
N LYS A 277 -8.84 -17.68 -17.53
CA LYS A 277 -9.45 -18.95 -17.96
C LYS A 277 -10.97 -18.93 -17.90
N GLU A 278 -11.54 -18.24 -16.91
CA GLU A 278 -12.99 -18.13 -16.76
C GLU A 278 -13.60 -17.25 -17.87
N ILE A 279 -12.95 -16.13 -18.21
CA ILE A 279 -13.31 -15.29 -19.36
C ILE A 279 -13.23 -16.08 -20.67
N GLU A 280 -12.17 -16.87 -20.88
CA GLU A 280 -12.03 -17.72 -22.06
C GLU A 280 -13.18 -18.74 -22.15
N ARG A 281 -13.53 -19.38 -21.03
CA ARG A 281 -14.66 -20.31 -20.96
C ARG A 281 -16.00 -19.63 -21.28
N GLU A 282 -16.28 -18.46 -20.72
CA GLU A 282 -17.51 -17.71 -21.01
C GLU A 282 -17.58 -17.28 -22.48
N THR A 283 -16.46 -16.87 -23.07
CA THR A 283 -16.37 -16.52 -24.50
C THR A 283 -16.76 -17.71 -25.37
N ILE A 284 -16.22 -18.90 -25.08
CA ILE A 284 -16.57 -20.14 -25.80
C ILE A 284 -18.06 -20.47 -25.63
N LEU A 285 -18.62 -20.30 -24.42
CA LEU A 285 -20.05 -20.56 -24.18
C LEU A 285 -20.94 -19.62 -24.99
N LEU A 286 -20.60 -18.33 -25.06
CA LEU A 286 -21.31 -17.36 -25.89
C LEU A 286 -21.24 -17.75 -27.38
N GLU A 287 -20.07 -18.12 -27.89
CA GLU A 287 -19.93 -18.61 -29.28
C GLU A 287 -20.80 -19.85 -29.55
N VAL A 288 -20.87 -20.79 -28.61
CA VAL A 288 -21.72 -21.98 -28.73
C VAL A 288 -23.20 -21.61 -28.76
N ASP A 289 -23.64 -20.68 -27.91
CA ASP A 289 -25.03 -20.25 -27.87
C ASP A 289 -25.42 -19.43 -29.12
N ASP A 290 -24.52 -18.61 -29.65
CA ASP A 290 -24.70 -17.95 -30.95
C ASP A 290 -24.84 -18.97 -32.07
N LYS A 291 -23.99 -20.02 -32.10
CA LYS A 291 -24.09 -21.10 -33.08
C LYS A 291 -25.38 -21.91 -32.96
N LYS A 292 -25.88 -22.14 -31.75
CA LYS A 292 -27.19 -22.79 -31.54
C LYS A 292 -28.33 -21.92 -32.07
N LYS A 293 -28.25 -20.60 -31.84
CA LYS A 293 -29.24 -19.66 -32.35
C LYS A 293 -29.25 -19.64 -33.88
N GLU A 294 -28.09 -19.52 -34.51
CA GLU A 294 -27.94 -19.62 -35.97
C GLU A 294 -28.54 -20.93 -36.51
N LEU A 295 -28.28 -22.06 -35.86
CA LEU A 295 -28.84 -23.36 -36.25
C LEU A 295 -30.38 -23.39 -36.11
N SER A 296 -30.91 -22.82 -35.03
CA SER A 296 -32.36 -22.73 -34.81
C SER A 296 -33.04 -21.86 -35.88
N ASP A 297 -32.45 -20.71 -36.21
CA ASP A 297 -32.97 -19.81 -37.25
C ASP A 297 -32.94 -20.49 -38.63
N ALA A 298 -31.86 -21.23 -38.94
CA ALA A 298 -31.77 -22.01 -40.16
C ALA A 298 -32.82 -23.13 -40.22
N LYS A 299 -33.07 -23.82 -39.10
CA LYS A 299 -34.10 -24.84 -38.99
C LYS A 299 -35.50 -24.26 -39.25
N ASN A 300 -35.84 -23.16 -38.57
CA ASN A 300 -37.13 -22.49 -38.75
C ASN A 300 -37.33 -22.04 -40.21
N THR A 301 -36.30 -21.46 -40.82
CA THR A 301 -36.33 -21.06 -42.24
C THR A 301 -36.61 -22.26 -43.16
N ASN A 302 -36.01 -23.42 -42.87
CA ASN A 302 -36.21 -24.63 -43.66
C ASN A 302 -37.62 -25.22 -43.45
N GLU A 303 -38.14 -25.19 -42.23
CA GLU A 303 -39.53 -25.58 -41.92
C GLU A 303 -40.53 -24.68 -42.65
N ASP A 304 -40.34 -23.36 -42.65
CA ASP A 304 -41.18 -22.42 -43.40
C ASP A 304 -41.12 -22.68 -44.92
N THR A 305 -39.94 -23.03 -45.43
CA THR A 305 -39.76 -23.37 -46.85
C THR A 305 -40.52 -24.64 -47.22
N LEU A 306 -40.48 -25.67 -46.37
CA LEU A 306 -41.24 -26.90 -46.55
C LEU A 306 -42.75 -26.65 -46.48
N LEU A 307 -43.20 -25.87 -45.49
CA LEU A 307 -44.60 -25.50 -45.35
C LEU A 307 -45.12 -24.76 -46.59
N ASN A 308 -44.37 -23.79 -47.10
CA ASN A 308 -44.72 -23.06 -48.33
C ASN A 308 -44.79 -23.99 -49.55
N LYS A 309 -43.91 -24.99 -49.63
CA LYS A 309 -43.94 -26.00 -50.70
C LYS A 309 -45.15 -26.90 -50.59
N ASP A 310 -45.52 -27.33 -49.39
CA ASP A 310 -46.72 -28.15 -49.16
C ASP A 310 -47.99 -27.37 -49.51
N ILE A 311 -48.08 -26.09 -49.13
CA ILE A 311 -49.18 -25.21 -49.53
C ILE A 311 -49.27 -25.10 -51.06
N ALA A 312 -48.13 -24.90 -51.74
CA ALA A 312 -48.09 -24.83 -53.20
C ALA A 312 -48.57 -26.15 -53.85
N ASN A 313 -48.12 -27.30 -53.34
CA ASN A 313 -48.55 -28.62 -53.82
C ASN A 313 -50.06 -28.86 -53.61
N ILE A 314 -50.61 -28.45 -52.46
CA ILE A 314 -52.05 -28.54 -52.19
C ILE A 314 -52.83 -27.70 -53.20
N HIS A 315 -52.41 -26.46 -53.45
CA HIS A 315 -53.05 -25.61 -54.46
C HIS A 315 -52.96 -26.20 -55.87
N GLU A 316 -51.84 -26.82 -56.23
CA GLU A 316 -51.70 -27.52 -57.50
C GLU A 316 -52.68 -28.70 -57.62
N LEU A 317 -52.79 -29.52 -56.56
CA LEU A 317 -53.76 -30.62 -56.50
C LEU A 317 -55.21 -30.13 -56.58
N GLU A 318 -55.59 -29.10 -55.82
CA GLU A 318 -56.93 -28.50 -55.86
C GLU A 318 -57.27 -27.98 -57.26
N ASN A 319 -56.31 -27.35 -57.95
CA ASN A 319 -56.48 -26.88 -59.32
C ASN A 319 -56.69 -28.04 -60.30
N VAL A 320 -55.92 -29.12 -60.18
CA VAL A 320 -56.08 -30.34 -61.00
C VAL A 320 -57.43 -30.99 -60.74
N GLU A 321 -57.85 -31.11 -59.47
CA GLU A 321 -59.15 -31.67 -59.10
C GLU A 321 -60.30 -30.82 -59.63
N THR A 322 -60.21 -29.50 -59.50
CA THR A 322 -61.21 -28.56 -60.05
C THR A 322 -61.32 -28.70 -61.57
N ALA A 323 -60.20 -28.81 -62.28
CA ALA A 323 -60.18 -29.03 -63.73
C ALA A 323 -60.80 -30.39 -64.11
N ALA A 324 -60.47 -31.46 -63.38
CA ALA A 324 -61.06 -32.78 -63.60
C ALA A 324 -62.57 -32.81 -63.35
N ASN A 325 -63.03 -32.19 -62.26
CA ASN A 325 -64.45 -32.06 -61.94
C ASN A 325 -65.21 -31.26 -63.00
N ALA A 326 -64.61 -30.20 -63.55
CA ALA A 326 -65.20 -29.45 -64.66
C ALA A 326 -65.35 -30.30 -65.94
N VAL A 327 -64.38 -31.18 -66.22
CA VAL A 327 -64.47 -32.13 -67.35
C VAL A 327 -65.60 -33.13 -67.13
N ILE A 328 -65.71 -33.73 -65.93
CA ILE A 328 -66.77 -34.69 -65.59
C ILE A 328 -68.15 -34.02 -65.71
N LEU A 329 -68.31 -32.83 -65.14
CA LEU A 329 -69.57 -32.08 -65.19
C LEU A 329 -69.98 -31.76 -66.64
N ASN A 330 -69.02 -31.35 -67.48
CA ASN A 330 -69.27 -31.08 -68.90
C ASN A 330 -69.67 -32.35 -69.67
N ASP A 331 -69.04 -33.48 -69.40
CA ASP A 331 -69.41 -34.77 -70.01
C ASP A 331 -70.81 -35.22 -69.57
N GLU A 332 -71.17 -34.99 -68.30
CA GLU A 332 -72.51 -35.29 -67.79
C GLU A 332 -73.58 -34.39 -68.41
N ILE A 333 -73.32 -33.08 -68.54
CA ILE A 333 -74.19 -32.14 -69.28
C ILE A 333 -74.36 -32.60 -70.74
N ALA A 334 -73.28 -33.01 -71.41
CA ALA A 334 -73.33 -33.49 -72.79
C ALA A 334 -74.17 -34.78 -72.92
N LYS A 335 -74.00 -35.74 -72.02
CA LYS A 335 -74.81 -36.97 -71.96
C LYS A 335 -76.28 -36.68 -71.70
N GLN A 336 -76.60 -35.80 -70.74
CA GLN A 336 -77.99 -35.41 -70.47
C GLN A 336 -78.63 -34.72 -71.69
N THR A 337 -77.90 -33.84 -72.36
CA THR A 337 -78.33 -33.17 -73.60
C THR A 337 -78.62 -34.19 -74.69
N TYR A 338 -77.72 -35.17 -74.89
CA TYR A 338 -77.93 -36.26 -75.86
C TYR A 338 -79.19 -37.09 -75.56
N VAL A 339 -79.42 -37.46 -74.28
CA VAL A 339 -80.61 -38.22 -73.87
C VAL A 339 -81.89 -37.42 -74.13
N LEU A 340 -81.91 -36.12 -73.80
CA LEU A 340 -83.05 -35.25 -74.05
C LEU A 340 -83.34 -35.12 -75.55
N ASP A 341 -82.31 -34.98 -76.38
CA ASP A 341 -82.48 -34.88 -77.83
C ASP A 341 -83.03 -36.18 -78.45
N LYS A 342 -82.55 -37.34 -77.97
CA LYS A 342 -83.10 -38.65 -78.34
C LYS A 342 -84.56 -38.82 -77.91
N LYS A 343 -84.92 -38.42 -76.69
CA LYS A 343 -86.34 -38.43 -76.25
C LYS A 343 -87.21 -37.56 -77.16
N ARG A 344 -86.73 -36.36 -77.52
CA ARG A 344 -87.44 -35.45 -78.42
C ARG A 344 -87.65 -36.05 -79.82
N THR A 345 -86.64 -36.72 -80.37
CA THR A 345 -86.76 -37.41 -81.67
C THR A 345 -87.74 -38.58 -81.62
N THR A 346 -87.73 -39.40 -80.57
CA THR A 346 -88.71 -40.49 -80.39
C THR A 346 -90.14 -39.96 -80.28
N ILE A 347 -90.37 -38.90 -79.48
CA ILE A 347 -91.70 -38.27 -79.37
C ILE A 347 -92.19 -37.74 -80.72
N ASN A 348 -91.31 -37.11 -81.50
CA ASN A 348 -91.65 -36.63 -82.84
C ASN A 348 -91.98 -37.78 -83.80
N TYR A 349 -91.24 -38.89 -83.73
CA TYR A 349 -91.51 -40.09 -84.54
C TYR A 349 -92.87 -40.72 -84.20
N ASP A 350 -93.20 -40.87 -82.92
CA ASP A 350 -94.48 -41.42 -82.44
C ASP A 350 -95.66 -40.53 -82.86
N ASN A 351 -95.49 -39.21 -82.85
CA ASN A 351 -96.51 -38.29 -83.34
C ASN A 351 -96.70 -38.39 -84.86
N ALA A 352 -95.63 -38.53 -85.64
CA ALA A 352 -95.72 -38.71 -87.09
C ALA A 352 -96.45 -40.01 -87.47
N THR A 353 -96.14 -41.13 -86.79
CA THR A 353 -96.81 -42.41 -87.03
C THR A 353 -98.28 -42.41 -86.64
N LYS A 354 -98.66 -41.69 -85.56
CA LYS A 354 -100.07 -41.48 -85.19
C LYS A 354 -100.86 -40.70 -86.24
N VAL A 355 -100.25 -39.68 -86.85
CA VAL A 355 -100.88 -38.93 -87.95
C VAL A 355 -101.08 -39.85 -89.16
N GLU A 356 -100.05 -40.61 -89.55
CA GLU A 356 -100.11 -41.50 -90.72
C GLU A 356 -101.12 -42.65 -90.58
N THR A 357 -101.26 -43.22 -89.37
CA THR A 357 -102.30 -44.24 -89.08
C THR A 357 -103.71 -43.67 -89.11
N SER A 358 -103.91 -42.43 -88.66
CA SER A 358 -105.22 -41.75 -88.74
C SER A 358 -105.65 -41.51 -90.20
N THR A 359 -104.72 -41.18 -91.10
CA THR A 359 -105.03 -40.94 -92.52
C THR A 359 -105.43 -42.23 -93.25
N ARG A 360 -104.74 -43.35 -92.97
CA ARG A 360 -105.03 -44.66 -93.58
C ARG A 360 -106.41 -45.23 -93.24
N LEU A 361 -106.92 -44.98 -92.04
CA LEU A 361 -108.28 -45.39 -91.63
C LEU A 361 -109.35 -44.66 -92.44
N SER A 362 -109.18 -43.35 -92.67
CA SER A 362 -110.09 -42.53 -93.50
C SER A 362 -110.20 -43.02 -94.94
N ASP A 363 -109.07 -43.41 -95.55
CA ASP A 363 -109.04 -43.83 -96.96
C ASP A 363 -109.66 -45.22 -97.16
N SER A 364 -109.53 -46.12 -96.17
CA SER A 364 -110.17 -47.43 -96.18
C SER A 364 -111.71 -47.32 -96.10
N GLU A 365 -112.23 -46.40 -95.29
CA GLU A 365 -113.67 -46.17 -95.16
C GLU A 365 -114.28 -45.61 -96.47
N LYS A 366 -113.59 -44.66 -97.13
CA LYS A 366 -114.02 -44.12 -98.44
C LYS A 366 -114.10 -45.20 -99.52
N SER A 367 -113.12 -46.12 -99.57
CA SER A 367 -113.07 -47.19 -100.57
C SER A 367 -114.22 -48.21 -100.39
N LYS A 368 -114.61 -48.49 -99.15
CA LYS A 368 -115.70 -49.41 -98.83
C LYS A 368 -117.08 -48.87 -99.25
N ILE A 369 -117.32 -47.57 -99.06
CA ILE A 369 -118.55 -46.89 -99.47
C ILE A 369 -118.71 -46.90 -101.00
N ALA A 370 -117.62 -46.67 -101.74
CA ALA A 370 -117.64 -46.69 -103.21
C ALA A 370 -117.95 -48.10 -103.78
N SER A 371 -117.47 -49.16 -103.12
CA SER A 371 -117.75 -50.55 -103.55
C SER A 371 -119.21 -50.95 -103.38
N ILE A 372 -119.89 -50.47 -102.33
CA ILE A 372 -121.31 -50.79 -102.07
C ILE A 372 -122.21 -50.11 -103.11
N ALA A 373 -121.96 -48.83 -103.40
CA ALA A 373 -122.73 -48.07 -104.38
C ALA A 373 -122.66 -48.64 -105.80
N ASN A 374 -121.48 -49.17 -106.21
CA ASN A 374 -121.34 -49.81 -107.52
C ASN A 374 -122.09 -51.15 -107.62
N SER A 375 -122.14 -51.93 -106.53
CA SER A 375 -122.86 -53.20 -106.50
C SER A 375 -124.38 -53.02 -106.64
N GLU A 376 -124.96 -52.01 -105.97
CA GLU A 376 -126.40 -51.73 -106.04
C GLU A 376 -126.83 -51.22 -107.43
N ALA A 377 -125.96 -50.47 -108.11
CA ALA A 377 -126.22 -49.94 -109.45
C ALA A 377 -126.32 -51.04 -110.53
N ASP A 378 -125.49 -52.10 -110.42
CA ASP A 378 -125.50 -53.22 -111.37
C ASP A 378 -126.73 -54.14 -111.19
N GLU A 379 -127.19 -54.35 -109.96
CA GLU A 379 -128.43 -55.11 -109.69
C GLU A 379 -129.66 -54.45 -110.31
N ILE A 380 -129.76 -53.12 -110.22
CA ILE A 380 -130.87 -52.35 -110.79
C ILE A 380 -130.88 -52.44 -112.33
N ARG A 381 -129.70 -52.38 -112.97
CA ARG A 381 -129.57 -52.49 -114.44
C ARG A 381 -129.97 -53.86 -114.96
N GLN A 382 -129.56 -54.94 -114.29
CA GLN A 382 -129.93 -56.30 -114.71
C GLN A 382 -131.44 -56.52 -114.62
N LYS A 383 -132.07 -56.04 -113.54
CA LYS A 383 -133.51 -56.15 -113.35
C LYS A 383 -134.31 -55.41 -114.41
N ALA A 384 -133.89 -54.19 -114.76
CA ALA A 384 -134.51 -53.40 -115.83
C ALA A 384 -134.37 -54.07 -117.23
N THR A 385 -133.26 -54.74 -117.48
CA THR A 385 -133.01 -55.44 -118.74
C THR A 385 -133.92 -56.67 -118.88
N ILE A 386 -134.09 -57.44 -117.81
CA ILE A 386 -134.98 -58.62 -117.77
C ILE A 386 -136.45 -58.21 -117.99
N ASP A 387 -136.91 -57.13 -117.34
CA ASP A 387 -138.27 -56.60 -117.52
C ASP A 387 -138.52 -56.09 -118.94
N ALA A 388 -137.53 -55.48 -119.59
CA ALA A 388 -137.64 -55.02 -120.97
C ALA A 388 -137.77 -56.20 -121.95
N VAL A 389 -136.99 -57.26 -121.77
CA VAL A 389 -137.06 -58.48 -122.59
C VAL A 389 -138.42 -59.16 -122.41
N SER A 390 -138.90 -59.29 -121.16
CA SER A 390 -140.23 -59.83 -120.84
C SER A 390 -141.36 -59.08 -121.56
N LYS A 391 -141.34 -57.73 -121.55
CA LYS A 391 -142.36 -56.92 -122.21
C LYS A 391 -142.34 -57.03 -123.74
N ILE A 392 -141.17 -57.16 -124.35
CA ILE A 392 -141.05 -57.38 -125.80
C ILE A 392 -141.63 -58.75 -126.17
N THR A 393 -141.32 -59.80 -125.40
CA THR A 393 -141.85 -61.15 -125.62
C THR A 393 -143.38 -61.20 -125.49
N ALA A 394 -143.97 -60.42 -124.57
CA ALA A 394 -145.42 -60.35 -124.37
C ALA A 394 -146.16 -59.52 -125.44
N GLN A 395 -145.54 -58.51 -126.04
CA GLN A 395 -146.18 -57.67 -127.07
C GLN A 395 -146.20 -58.32 -128.46
N LEU A 396 -145.33 -59.29 -128.74
CA LEU A 396 -145.33 -60.02 -130.00
C LEU A 396 -146.25 -61.26 -130.00
N THR A 397 -146.79 -61.67 -128.85
CA THR A 397 -147.61 -62.89 -128.71
C THR A 397 -148.98 -62.79 -129.40
N HIS A 398 -149.37 -61.63 -129.93
CA HIS A 398 -150.66 -61.43 -130.63
C HIS A 398 -150.53 -61.15 -132.14
N LEU A 399 -149.31 -61.26 -132.72
CA LEU A 399 -149.04 -60.92 -134.13
C LEU A 399 -148.58 -62.07 -135.04
N ILE A 400 -148.30 -63.29 -134.56
CA ILE A 400 -148.01 -64.47 -135.42
C ILE A 400 -148.43 -65.75 -134.66
N GLY A 401 -149.46 -66.53 -135.03
CA GLY A 401 -150.28 -66.48 -136.23
C GLY A 401 -149.58 -67.04 -137.45
#